data_AF-A0A7W4J9W7-F1
#
_entry.id   AF-A0A7W4J9W7-F1
#
_cell.length_a   1.000
_cell.length_b   1.000
_cell.length_c   1.000
_cell.angle_alpha   90.00
_cell.angle_beta   90.00
_cell.angle_gamma   90.00
#
_symmetry.space_group_name_H-M   'P 1'
#
loop_
_entity.id
_entity.type
_entity.pdbx_description
1 polymer ?
#
loop_
_entity_poly.entity_id
_entity_poly.type
_entity_poly.pdbx_seq_one_letter_code
_entity_poly.pdbx_strand_id
1 'polypeptide(L)' 'MAAAPALAADPAPPAIDTGDTAWMLVSTALVLMMTIPGLALFYAGMVRKKNVLATVMQSFAICCIITVVWMVAGY' A
#
# COMPACT_ATOMS: atom_id res chain seq x y z
N MET A 1 -52.67 -10.89 7.39
CA MET A 1 -51.57 -10.77 8.36
C MET A 1 -50.29 -10.53 7.58
N ALA A 2 -49.98 -9.26 7.30
CA ALA A 2 -48.78 -8.88 6.56
C ALA A 2 -47.60 -8.89 7.53
N ALA A 3 -46.52 -9.61 7.18
CA ALA A 3 -45.29 -9.62 7.94
C ALA A 3 -44.66 -8.21 7.86
N ALA A 4 -44.45 -7.58 9.01
CA ALA A 4 -43.75 -6.31 9.08
C ALA A 4 -42.29 -6.52 8.59
N PRO A 5 -41.73 -5.58 7.80
CA PRO A 5 -40.32 -5.64 7.45
C PRO A 5 -39.52 -5.50 8.74
N ALA A 6 -38.63 -6.47 9.01
CA ALA A 6 -37.66 -6.34 10.08
C ALA A 6 -36.82 -5.09 9.79
N LEU A 7 -36.94 -4.05 10.64
CA LEU A 7 -35.97 -2.97 10.65
C LEU A 7 -34.61 -3.62 10.92
N ALA A 8 -33.74 -3.64 9.90
CA ALA A 8 -32.35 -3.98 10.08
C ALA A 8 -31.81 -3.00 11.13
N ALA A 9 -31.45 -3.52 12.30
CA ALA A 9 -30.72 -2.75 13.28
C ALA A 9 -29.46 -2.21 12.59
N ASP A 10 -29.20 -0.91 12.71
CA ASP A 10 -27.94 -0.34 12.26
C ASP A 10 -26.81 -1.16 12.89
N PRO A 11 -25.89 -1.72 12.08
CA PRO A 11 -24.79 -2.48 12.63
C PRO A 11 -24.02 -1.57 13.58
N ALA A 12 -23.74 -2.08 14.78
CA ALA A 12 -22.88 -1.40 15.74
C ALA A 12 -21.57 -0.98 15.01
N PRO A 13 -20.99 0.20 15.36
CA PRO A 13 -19.77 0.67 14.72
C PRO A 13 -18.74 -0.47 14.68
N PRO A 14 -18.12 -0.74 13.51
CA PRO A 14 -17.20 -1.85 13.38
C PRO A 14 -16.09 -1.69 14.44
N ALA A 15 -16.03 -2.66 15.36
CA ALA A 15 -14.95 -2.73 16.32
C ALA A 15 -13.65 -3.02 15.56
N ILE A 16 -12.54 -2.39 15.99
CA ILE A 16 -11.24 -2.69 15.40
C ILE A 16 -10.87 -4.13 15.74
N ASP A 17 -10.86 -4.98 14.71
CA ASP A 17 -10.40 -6.35 14.81
C ASP A 17 -8.87 -6.41 14.67
N THR A 18 -8.23 -7.11 15.59
CA THR A 18 -6.76 -7.25 15.61
C THR A 18 -6.24 -8.11 14.44
N GLY A 19 -7.03 -9.08 13.96
CA GLY A 19 -6.71 -9.91 12.80
C GLY A 19 -6.77 -9.11 11.51
N ASP A 20 -7.82 -8.32 11.31
CA ASP A 20 -7.96 -7.42 10.16
C ASP A 20 -6.84 -6.37 10.14
N THR A 21 -6.49 -5.83 11.32
CA THR A 21 -5.38 -4.87 11.44
C THR A 21 -4.04 -5.53 11.09
N ALA A 22 -3.77 -6.73 11.61
CA ALA A 22 -2.54 -7.46 11.29
C ALA A 22 -2.47 -7.77 9.78
N TRP A 23 -3.58 -8.18 9.17
CA TRP A 23 -3.65 -8.45 7.74
C TRP A 23 -3.44 -7.18 6.90
N MET A 24 -4.01 -6.05 7.31
CA MET A 24 -3.79 -4.75 6.65
C MET A 24 -2.32 -4.32 6.71
N LEU A 25 -1.66 -4.50 7.85
CA LEU A 25 -0.23 -4.19 7.99
C LEU A 25 0.64 -5.09 7.11
N VAL A 26 0.37 -6.40 7.07
CA VAL A 26 1.07 -7.35 6.18
C VAL A 26 0.83 -6.99 4.71
N SER A 27 -0.40 -6.70 4.32
CA SER A 27 -0.76 -6.30 2.96
C SER A 27 -0.03 -5.02 2.54
N THR A 28 0.05 -4.04 3.44
CA THR A 28 0.80 -2.79 3.22
C THR A 28 2.29 -3.06 3.02
N ALA A 29 2.88 -3.95 3.81
CA ALA A 29 4.28 -4.35 3.66
C ALA A 29 4.55 -5.06 2.32
N LEU A 30 3.62 -5.93 1.87
CA LEU A 30 3.73 -6.58 0.56
C LEU A 30 3.68 -5.57 -0.59
N VAL A 31 2.82 -4.55 -0.51
CA VAL A 31 2.75 -3.47 -1.50
C VAL A 31 4.04 -2.65 -1.52
N LEU A 32 4.61 -2.31 -0.36
CA LEU A 32 5.90 -1.62 -0.28
C LEU A 32 7.04 -2.45 -0.90
N MET A 33 6.99 -3.78 -0.75
CA MET A 33 7.96 -4.69 -1.35
C MET A 33 7.92 -4.67 -2.89
N MET A 34 6.77 -4.36 -3.49
CA MET A 34 6.68 -4.16 -4.94
C MET A 34 7.53 -2.98 -5.39
N THR A 35 7.60 -1.91 -4.60
CA THR A 35 8.41 -0.73 -4.92
C THR A 35 9.90 -0.98 -4.65
N ILE A 36 10.23 -1.56 -3.49
CA ILE A 36 11.61 -1.91 -3.09
C ILE A 36 11.65 -3.36 -2.59
N PRO A 37 12.32 -4.30 -3.27
CA PRO A 37 13.20 -4.14 -4.43
C PRO A 37 12.52 -4.36 -5.80
N GLY A 38 11.21 -4.64 -5.87
CA GLY A 38 10.54 -5.12 -7.09
C GLY A 38 10.72 -4.23 -8.32
N LEU A 39 10.26 -2.98 -8.28
CA LEU A 39 10.43 -2.03 -9.38
C LEU A 39 11.90 -1.69 -9.62
N ALA A 40 12.68 -1.47 -8.55
CA ALA A 40 14.09 -1.09 -8.67
C ALA A 40 14.90 -2.13 -9.45
N LEU A 41 14.73 -3.42 -9.15
CA LEU A 41 15.41 -4.52 -9.85
C LEU A 41 14.85 -4.74 -11.26
N PHE A 42 13.53 -4.65 -11.43
CA PHE A 42 12.89 -4.82 -12.74
C PHE A 42 13.34 -3.76 -13.75
N TYR A 43 13.31 -2.48 -13.35
CA TYR A 43 13.77 -1.38 -14.21
C TYR A 43 15.29 -1.34 -14.35
N ALA A 44 16.06 -1.70 -13.30
CA ALA A 44 17.50 -1.87 -13.41
C ALA A 44 17.89 -2.93 -14.46
N GLY A 45 17.14 -4.03 -14.58
CA GLY A 45 17.39 -5.08 -15.57
C GLY A 45 17.20 -4.65 -17.03
N MET A 46 16.41 -3.60 -17.29
CA MET A 46 16.12 -3.11 -18.64
C MET A 46 17.03 -1.96 -19.09
N VAL A 47 17.84 -1.39 -18.20
CA VAL A 47 18.75 -0.29 -18.53
C VAL A 47 20.17 -0.79 -18.81
N ARG A 48 20.97 0.02 -19.52
CA ARG A 48 22.40 -0.28 -19.72
C ARG A 48 23.11 -0.36 -18.37
N LYS A 49 24.08 -1.27 -18.23
CA LYS A 49 24.85 -1.50 -16.98
C LYS A 49 25.37 -0.21 -16.33
N LYS A 50 25.81 0.77 -17.13
CA LYS A 50 26.30 2.07 -16.65
C LYS A 50 25.23 2.94 -15.95
N ASN A 51 23.95 2.68 -16.21
CA ASN A 51 22.81 3.44 -15.67
C ASN A 51 22.10 2.70 -14.52
N VAL A 52 22.43 1.43 -14.27
CA VAL A 52 21.77 0.59 -13.25
C VAL A 52 21.82 1.23 -11.87
N LEU A 53 22.99 1.73 -11.45
CA LEU A 53 23.15 2.38 -10.16
C LEU A 53 22.27 3.63 -10.04
N ALA A 54 22.18 4.42 -11.10
CA ALA A 54 21.32 5.61 -11.12
C ALA A 54 19.84 5.23 -11.04
N THR A 55 19.38 4.21 -11.77
CA THR A 55 18.00 3.73 -11.73
C THR A 55 17.60 3.24 -10.34
N VAL A 56 18.43 2.44 -9.68
CA VAL A 56 18.15 1.94 -8.31
C VAL A 56 18.10 3.08 -7.30
N MET A 57 19.06 4.03 -7.36
CA MET A 57 19.08 5.19 -6.47
C MET A 57 17.89 6.12 -6.68
N GLN A 58 17.47 6.32 -7.95
CA GLN A 58 16.27 7.09 -8.28
C GLN A 58 15.00 6.41 -7.76
N SER A 59 14.87 5.08 -7.89
CA SER A 59 13.73 4.33 -7.33
C SER A 59 13.65 4.47 -5.81
N PHE A 60 14.78 4.38 -5.11
CA PHE A 60 14.82 4.60 -3.65
C PHE A 60 14.43 6.04 -3.28
N ALA A 61 15.02 7.04 -3.95
CA ALA A 61 14.72 8.45 -3.70
C ALA A 61 13.24 8.79 -3.93
N ILE A 62 12.65 8.31 -5.02
CA ILE A 62 11.22 8.50 -5.32
C ILE A 62 10.33 7.81 -4.27
N CYS A 63 10.69 6.62 -3.80
CA CYS A 63 9.94 5.95 -2.74
C CYS A 63 9.89 6.81 -1.46
N CYS A 64 11.02 7.40 -1.05
CA CYS A 64 11.08 8.30 0.10
C CYS A 64 10.26 9.58 -0.14
N ILE A 65 10.42 10.22 -1.31
CA ILE A 65 9.72 11.47 -1.64
C ILE A 65 8.22 11.25 -1.68
N ILE A 66 7.73 10.20 -2.36
CA ILE A 66 6.31 9.90 -2.45
C ILE A 66 5.72 9.57 -1.08
N THR A 67 6.46 8.88 -0.20
CA THR A 67 6.01 8.60 1.16
C THR A 67 5.75 9.90 1.94
N VAL A 68 6.65 10.88 1.83
CA VAL A 68 6.48 12.20 2.48
C VAL A 68 5.35 13.00 1.83
N VAL A 69 5.30 13.06 0.51
CA VAL A 69 4.25 13.78 -0.23
C VAL A 69 2.87 13.21 0.09
N TRP A 70 2.74 11.89 0.13
CA TRP A 70 1.52 11.20 0.52
C TRP A 70 1.05 11.63 1.92
N MET A 71 1.98 11.69 2.88
CA MET A 71 1.67 12.09 4.26
C MET A 71 1.24 13.56 4.40
N VAL A 72 1.76 14.47 3.56
CA VAL A 72 1.50 15.91 3.67
C VAL A 72 0.29 16.38 2.85
N ALA A 73 0.08 15.81 1.66
CA ALA A 73 -0.90 16.31 0.69
C ALA A 73 -1.68 15.22 -0.06
N GLY A 74 -1.44 13.93 0.22
CA GLY A 74 -2.09 12.82 -0.48
C GLY A 74 -3.17 12.10 0.33
N TYR A 75 -2.99 11.98 1.65
CA TYR A 75 -3.99 11.48 2.59
C TYR A 75 -4.94 12.60 3.01
#